data_AF-A0A9E4HTU9-F1
#
_entry.id   AF-A0A9E4HTU9-F1
#
_cell.length_a   1.000
_cell.length_b   1.000
_cell.length_c   1.000
_cell.angle_alpha   90.00
_cell.angle_beta   90.00
_cell.angle_gamma   90.00
#
_symmetry.space_group_name_H-M   'P 1'
#
loop_
_entity.id
_entity.type
_entity.pdbx_description
1 polymer ?
#
loop_
_entity_poly.entity_id
_entity_poly.type
_entity_poly.pdbx_seq_one_letter_code
_entity_poly.pdbx_strand_id
1 'polypeptide(L)'
;IGAGSSGSQIADELLRAGREVYLSVGPHDRPPRRYRGKDFVWWLGVLGKWQMKTPPAGREHVTIAVSGAYDGHTVDFRKFAERGMNLLGMTESYQNGVLTIAPDLAHNIREGDANHLSLLAEADDYVTANGLDLPEEPEAHVIRPEPPCMTTPTRELNLAQRGITTVIWATGYVQDFSWLKVDAFDDNGKPQHDRGVSREEGIYFLGLPWLSMRGSSFIWGVWEDARYLAEHIAARMK
;
A
#
# COMPACT_ATOMS: atom_id res chain seq x y z
N ILE A 1 -2.72 -15.97 0.60
CA ILE A 1 -3.37 -14.63 0.52
C ILE A 1 -2.28 -13.61 0.24
N GLY A 2 -2.51 -12.58 -0.59
CA GLY A 2 -1.55 -11.48 -0.79
C GLY A 2 -1.60 -10.44 0.34
N ALA A 3 -0.48 -9.79 0.69
CA ALA A 3 -0.38 -8.88 1.84
C ALA A 3 -0.72 -7.41 1.58
N GLY A 4 -1.49 -7.08 0.53
CA GLY A 4 -2.05 -5.74 0.37
C GLY A 4 -2.94 -5.34 1.57
N SER A 5 -3.34 -4.07 1.68
CA SER A 5 -4.06 -3.57 2.88
C SER A 5 -5.29 -4.41 3.24
N SER A 6 -6.14 -4.75 2.26
CA SER A 6 -7.30 -5.63 2.47
C SER A 6 -6.88 -7.08 2.70
N GLY A 7 -5.90 -7.58 1.96
CA GLY A 7 -5.46 -8.98 2.07
C GLY A 7 -4.86 -9.32 3.43
N SER A 8 -4.11 -8.39 4.02
CA SER A 8 -3.58 -8.51 5.40
C SER A 8 -4.69 -8.54 6.45
N GLN A 9 -5.74 -7.74 6.29
CA GLN A 9 -6.90 -7.73 7.20
C GLN A 9 -7.74 -9.02 7.07
N ILE A 10 -8.00 -9.47 5.84
CA ILE A 10 -8.67 -10.76 5.59
C ILE A 10 -7.87 -11.92 6.19
N ALA A 11 -6.53 -11.89 6.04
CA ALA A 11 -5.65 -12.89 6.64
C ALA A 11 -5.72 -12.88 8.18
N ASP A 12 -5.75 -11.69 8.79
CA ASP A 12 -5.93 -11.56 10.24
C ASP A 12 -7.28 -12.12 10.71
N GLU A 13 -8.37 -11.81 10.01
CA GLU A 13 -9.71 -12.31 10.30
C GLU A 13 -9.79 -13.85 10.21
N LEU A 14 -9.24 -14.43 9.15
CA LEU A 14 -9.21 -15.88 8.97
C LEU A 14 -8.36 -16.57 10.06
N LEU A 15 -7.22 -15.98 10.43
CA LEU A 15 -6.40 -16.49 11.53
C LEU A 15 -7.17 -16.45 12.86
N ARG A 16 -7.87 -15.35 13.16
CA ARG A 16 -8.73 -15.23 14.36
C ARG A 16 -9.87 -16.25 14.37
N ALA A 17 -10.38 -16.61 13.20
CA ALA A 17 -11.39 -17.65 13.03
C ALA A 17 -10.80 -19.09 13.14
N GLY A 18 -9.52 -19.23 13.51
CA GLY A 18 -8.88 -20.53 13.73
C GLY A 18 -8.45 -21.23 12.44
N ARG A 19 -8.33 -20.51 11.32
CA ARG A 19 -7.79 -21.07 10.08
C ARG A 19 -6.26 -21.01 10.08
N GLU A 20 -5.64 -22.03 9.49
CA GLU A 20 -4.24 -21.95 9.11
C GLU A 20 -4.13 -21.02 7.90
N VAL A 21 -3.30 -19.97 8.00
CA VAL A 21 -3.20 -18.92 7.00
C VAL A 21 -1.77 -18.78 6.52
N TYR A 22 -1.61 -18.71 5.19
CA TYR A 22 -0.38 -18.40 4.50
C TYR A 22 -0.50 -17.02 3.82
N LEU A 23 0.37 -16.10 4.20
CA LEU A 23 0.36 -14.70 3.75
C LEU A 23 1.63 -14.40 2.94
N SER A 24 1.48 -14.07 1.66
CA SER A 24 2.57 -13.70 0.76
C SER A 24 2.81 -12.19 0.84
N VAL A 25 3.98 -11.81 1.35
CA VAL A 25 4.37 -10.43 1.67
C VAL A 25 5.32 -9.90 0.60
N GLY A 26 4.83 -8.95 -0.19
CA GLY A 26 5.63 -8.18 -1.16
C GLY A 26 6.12 -6.83 -0.59
N PRO A 27 6.77 -6.00 -1.43
CA PRO A 27 7.19 -4.66 -1.05
C PRO A 27 6.03 -3.80 -0.56
N HIS A 28 6.23 -3.07 0.54
CA HIS A 28 5.19 -2.24 1.17
C HIS A 28 5.78 -1.10 2.01
N ASP A 29 5.03 0.00 2.11
CA ASP A 29 5.16 0.99 3.17
C ASP A 29 4.32 0.52 4.37
N ARG A 30 4.75 0.79 5.62
CA ARG A 30 3.94 0.50 6.83
C ARG A 30 3.90 1.68 7.80
N PRO A 31 3.25 2.80 7.44
CA PRO A 31 3.10 3.93 8.34
C PRO A 31 2.39 3.51 9.65
N PRO A 32 2.63 4.19 10.78
CA PRO A 32 1.84 3.95 11.98
C PRO A 32 0.37 4.20 11.67
N ARG A 33 -0.58 3.43 12.22
CA ARG A 33 -1.99 3.76 12.06
C ARG A 33 -2.32 5.07 12.79
N ARG A 34 -1.80 5.21 14.01
CA ARG A 34 -1.82 6.43 14.82
C ARG A 34 -0.44 6.60 15.44
N TYR A 35 -0.03 7.84 15.65
CA TYR A 35 1.20 8.18 16.36
C TYR A 35 1.02 9.52 17.08
N ARG A 36 1.42 9.61 18.35
CA ARG A 36 1.29 10.81 19.21
C ARG A 36 -0.13 11.42 19.16
N GLY A 37 -1.14 10.53 19.19
CA GLY A 37 -2.56 10.89 19.18
C GLY A 37 -3.13 11.35 17.83
N LYS A 38 -2.35 11.32 16.74
CA LYS A 38 -2.81 11.70 15.39
C LYS A 38 -2.84 10.51 14.44
N ASP A 39 -3.81 10.53 13.53
CA ASP A 39 -3.95 9.56 12.45
C ASP A 39 -2.79 9.69 11.44
N PHE A 40 -2.34 8.58 10.86
CA PHE A 40 -1.40 8.58 9.74
C PHE A 40 -1.83 9.50 8.59
N VAL A 41 -3.14 9.59 8.30
CA VAL A 41 -3.63 10.50 7.25
C VAL A 41 -3.32 11.96 7.59
N TRP A 42 -3.43 12.33 8.86
CA TRP A 42 -3.07 13.66 9.36
C TRP A 42 -1.55 13.89 9.27
N TRP A 43 -0.75 12.93 9.72
CA TRP A 43 0.71 13.00 9.62
C TRP A 43 1.19 13.17 8.18
N LEU A 44 0.69 12.35 7.26
CA LEU A 44 1.00 12.48 5.84
C LEU A 44 0.55 13.83 5.25
N GLY A 45 -0.49 14.45 5.83
CA GLY A 45 -0.94 15.79 5.47
C GLY A 45 0.01 16.89 5.92
N VAL A 46 0.32 16.95 7.21
CA VAL A 46 1.18 18.01 7.75
C VAL A 46 2.63 17.91 7.29
N LEU A 47 3.10 16.69 7.00
CA LEU A 47 4.42 16.43 6.42
C LEU A 47 4.45 16.65 4.89
N GLY A 48 3.34 17.09 4.27
CA GLY A 48 3.28 17.34 2.82
C GLY A 48 3.41 16.09 1.95
N LYS A 49 3.31 14.89 2.53
CA LYS A 49 3.51 13.61 1.82
C LYS A 49 2.38 13.31 0.84
N TRP A 50 1.17 13.80 1.09
CA TRP A 50 0.06 13.69 0.11
C TRP A 50 0.29 14.54 -1.15
N GLN A 51 0.99 15.67 -1.01
CA GLN A 51 1.27 16.62 -2.08
C GLN A 51 2.55 16.31 -2.87
N MET A 52 3.26 15.23 -2.52
CA MET A 52 4.43 14.78 -3.27
C MET A 52 4.09 14.62 -4.74
N LYS A 53 4.95 15.14 -5.61
CA LYS A 53 4.80 15.04 -7.06
C LYS A 53 5.12 13.64 -7.56
N THR A 54 4.53 13.31 -8.69
CA THR A 54 4.70 12.04 -9.39
C THR A 54 6.19 11.70 -9.50
N PRO A 55 6.64 10.56 -8.93
CA PRO A 55 8.02 10.15 -9.07
C PRO A 55 8.32 9.85 -10.56
N PRO A 56 9.60 9.89 -10.97
CA PRO A 56 10.00 9.44 -12.30
C PRO A 56 9.44 8.04 -12.60
N ALA A 57 9.11 7.80 -13.87
CA ALA A 57 8.48 6.55 -14.34
C ALA A 57 9.20 5.29 -13.81
N GLY A 58 8.44 4.29 -13.35
CA GLY A 58 8.97 3.01 -12.85
C GLY A 58 9.00 2.86 -11.32
N ARG A 59 8.57 3.87 -10.55
CA ARG A 59 8.31 3.74 -9.09
C ARG A 59 6.82 3.68 -8.77
N GLU A 60 6.04 3.02 -9.63
CA GLU A 60 4.59 2.99 -9.50
C GLU A 60 4.15 2.06 -8.35
N HIS A 61 3.46 2.68 -7.39
CA HIS A 61 2.63 2.10 -6.33
C HIS A 61 3.27 1.01 -5.45
N VAL A 62 3.99 1.44 -4.41
CA VAL A 62 4.22 0.61 -3.23
C VAL A 62 2.95 0.61 -2.38
N THR A 63 2.41 -0.59 -2.07
CA THR A 63 1.21 -0.71 -1.23
C THR A 63 1.47 -0.15 0.17
N ILE A 64 0.45 0.45 0.78
CA ILE A 64 0.54 0.91 2.17
C ILE A 64 -0.17 -0.13 3.06
N ALA A 65 0.57 -0.80 3.93
CA ALA A 65 0.04 -1.74 4.90
C ALA A 65 -0.58 -0.99 6.09
N VAL A 66 -1.88 -0.70 6.01
CA VAL A 66 -2.67 -0.04 7.05
C VAL A 66 -3.93 -0.84 7.33
N SER A 67 -4.35 -0.87 8.60
CA SER A 67 -5.58 -1.51 9.04
C SER A 67 -6.63 -0.48 9.47
N GLY A 68 -7.86 -0.62 8.95
CA GLY A 68 -9.03 0.07 9.44
C GLY A 68 -9.88 -0.79 10.39
N ALA A 69 -9.68 -2.11 10.37
CA ALA A 69 -10.41 -3.05 11.19
C ALA A 69 -10.04 -2.93 12.69
N TYR A 70 -11.00 -3.24 13.56
CA TYR A 70 -10.84 -3.26 15.02
C TYR A 70 -10.29 -1.93 15.58
N ASP A 71 -10.99 -0.83 15.27
CA ASP A 71 -10.62 0.56 15.62
C ASP A 71 -9.29 1.07 15.02
N GLY A 72 -8.70 0.30 14.12
CA GLY A 72 -7.45 0.58 13.44
C GLY A 72 -6.24 0.32 14.32
N HIS A 73 -5.25 -0.41 13.78
CA HIS A 73 -3.98 -0.68 14.43
C HIS A 73 -2.82 -0.59 13.44
N THR A 74 -1.63 -0.27 13.95
CA THR A 74 -0.39 -0.31 13.17
C THR A 74 -0.11 -1.76 12.77
N VAL A 75 -0.04 -2.01 11.46
CA VAL A 75 0.27 -3.34 10.92
C VAL A 75 1.74 -3.66 11.20
N ASP A 76 1.96 -4.82 11.79
CA ASP A 76 3.28 -5.41 12.00
C ASP A 76 3.17 -6.91 11.71
N PHE A 77 3.76 -7.33 10.60
CA PHE A 77 3.70 -8.73 10.17
C PHE A 77 4.33 -9.68 11.19
N ARG A 78 5.27 -9.22 12.03
CA ARG A 78 5.84 -10.05 13.10
C ARG A 78 4.78 -10.46 14.12
N LYS A 79 3.82 -9.59 14.43
CA LYS A 79 2.67 -9.94 15.29
C LYS A 79 1.79 -11.01 14.66
N PHE A 80 1.68 -11.05 13.34
CA PHE A 80 0.94 -12.11 12.67
C PHE A 80 1.67 -13.44 12.79
N ALA A 81 3.00 -13.46 12.59
CA ALA A 81 3.82 -14.65 12.80
C ALA A 81 3.78 -15.16 14.25
N GLU A 82 3.88 -14.27 15.24
CA GLU A 82 3.76 -14.59 16.68
C GLU A 82 2.43 -15.30 17.00
N ARG A 83 1.37 -14.97 16.25
CA ARG A 83 0.03 -15.57 16.39
C ARG A 83 -0.17 -16.83 15.55
N GLY A 84 0.88 -17.32 14.89
CA GLY A 84 0.86 -18.55 14.09
C GLY A 84 0.56 -18.37 12.61
N MET A 85 0.56 -17.14 12.07
CA MET A 85 0.44 -16.93 10.62
C MET A 85 1.73 -17.35 9.90
N ASN A 86 1.61 -18.14 8.84
CA ASN A 86 2.74 -18.51 7.99
C ASN A 86 3.04 -17.36 7.02
N LEU A 87 4.07 -16.58 7.31
CA LEU A 87 4.54 -15.54 6.39
C LEU A 87 5.42 -16.14 5.30
N LEU A 88 5.17 -15.72 4.07
CA LEU A 88 5.89 -16.11 2.87
C LEU A 88 6.40 -14.85 2.18
N GLY A 89 7.49 -14.98 1.41
CA GLY A 89 7.89 -13.95 0.46
C GLY A 89 6.88 -13.78 -0.68
N MET A 90 7.26 -13.03 -1.70
CA MET A 90 6.44 -12.87 -2.90
C MET A 90 6.26 -14.22 -3.61
N THR A 91 5.04 -14.54 -4.03
CA THR A 91 4.78 -15.76 -4.82
C THR A 91 5.27 -15.53 -6.26
N GLU A 92 6.19 -16.36 -6.75
CA GLU A 92 6.82 -16.19 -8.07
C GLU A 92 6.12 -17.01 -9.15
N SER A 93 5.82 -18.27 -8.85
CA SER A 93 5.24 -19.17 -9.83
C SER A 93 4.46 -20.31 -9.17
N TYR A 94 3.70 -21.01 -10.00
CA TYR A 94 2.98 -22.22 -9.64
C TYR A 94 3.26 -23.29 -10.70
N GLN A 95 3.71 -24.46 -10.26
CA GLN A 95 3.90 -25.61 -11.14
C GLN A 95 3.53 -26.90 -10.42
N ASN A 96 2.67 -27.72 -11.04
CA ASN A 96 2.31 -29.06 -10.57
C ASN A 96 1.90 -29.13 -9.08
N GLY A 97 1.12 -28.15 -8.59
CA GLY A 97 0.66 -28.13 -7.19
C GLY A 97 1.62 -27.45 -6.20
N VAL A 98 2.78 -26.98 -6.65
CA VAL A 98 3.79 -26.31 -5.81
C VAL A 98 3.90 -24.84 -6.18
N LEU A 99 3.84 -23.96 -5.18
CA LEU A 99 4.21 -22.56 -5.31
C LEU A 99 5.69 -22.37 -5.06
N THR A 100 6.36 -21.61 -5.91
CA THR A 100 7.72 -21.09 -5.63
C THR A 100 7.61 -19.69 -5.06
N ILE A 101 8.35 -19.44 -3.99
CA ILE A 101 8.31 -18.21 -3.20
C ILE A 101 9.66 -17.50 -3.32
N ALA A 102 9.67 -16.18 -3.48
CA ALA A 102 10.87 -15.33 -3.57
C ALA A 102 11.59 -15.21 -2.21
N PRO A 103 12.92 -15.01 -2.18
CA PRO A 103 13.71 -14.98 -0.93
C PRO A 103 13.71 -13.58 -0.31
N ASP A 104 12.59 -12.88 -0.42
CA ASP A 104 12.48 -11.44 -0.20
C ASP A 104 11.70 -11.07 1.06
N LEU A 105 11.08 -12.04 1.76
CA LEU A 105 10.26 -11.79 2.96
C LEU A 105 10.99 -10.90 3.98
N ALA A 106 12.22 -11.27 4.33
CA ALA A 106 12.96 -10.54 5.36
C ALA A 106 13.34 -9.13 4.90
N HIS A 107 13.68 -8.98 3.61
CA HIS A 107 13.96 -7.68 3.02
C HIS A 107 12.70 -6.80 3.03
N ASN A 108 11.57 -7.30 2.50
CA ASN A 108 10.31 -6.56 2.44
C ASN A 108 9.84 -6.09 3.82
N ILE A 109 9.95 -6.93 4.86
CA ILE A 109 9.59 -6.53 6.23
C ILE A 109 10.52 -5.44 6.78
N ARG A 110 11.84 -5.57 6.56
CA ARG A 110 12.82 -4.57 7.04
C ARG A 110 12.68 -3.22 6.33
N GLU A 111 12.41 -3.22 5.03
CA GLU A 111 12.11 -1.98 4.28
C GLU A 111 10.85 -1.31 4.82
N GLY A 112 9.82 -2.10 5.13
CA GLY A 112 8.65 -1.61 5.85
C GLY A 112 9.02 -0.97 7.21
N ASP A 113 9.89 -1.62 8.00
CA ASP A 113 10.37 -1.05 9.27
C ASP A 113 11.12 0.27 9.10
N ALA A 114 11.98 0.36 8.09
CA ALA A 114 12.69 1.59 7.77
C ALA A 114 11.73 2.72 7.38
N ASN A 115 10.72 2.42 6.55
CA ASN A 115 9.67 3.38 6.19
C ASN A 115 8.90 3.88 7.42
N HIS A 116 8.55 2.97 8.33
CA HIS A 116 7.85 3.31 9.56
C HIS A 116 8.67 4.26 10.43
N LEU A 117 9.91 3.87 10.77
CA LEU A 117 10.78 4.65 11.64
C LEU A 117 11.12 6.02 11.04
N SER A 118 11.33 6.08 9.71
CA SER A 118 11.53 7.34 9.00
C SER A 118 10.32 8.27 9.18
N LEU A 119 9.10 7.76 9.06
CA LEU A 119 7.90 8.57 9.23
C LEU A 119 7.70 9.03 10.68
N LEU A 120 8.04 8.20 11.67
CA LEU A 120 8.03 8.61 13.08
C LEU A 120 9.03 9.74 13.35
N ALA A 121 10.26 9.61 12.83
CA ALA A 121 11.29 10.64 12.98
C ALA A 121 10.86 11.97 12.34
N GLU A 122 10.30 11.94 11.12
CA GLU A 122 9.76 13.14 10.48
C GLU A 122 8.61 13.78 11.28
N ALA A 123 7.75 12.96 11.91
CA ALA A 123 6.69 13.45 12.78
C ALA A 123 7.25 14.11 14.05
N ASP A 124 8.28 13.52 14.67
CA ASP A 124 8.95 14.09 15.85
C ASP A 124 9.68 15.40 15.54
N ASP A 125 10.34 15.48 14.38
CA ASP A 125 10.95 16.71 13.88
C ASP A 125 9.89 17.80 13.65
N TYR A 126 8.75 17.43 13.05
CA TYR A 126 7.64 18.36 12.83
C TYR A 126 7.04 18.88 14.14
N VAL A 127 6.89 18.01 15.15
CA VAL A 127 6.40 18.41 16.48
C VAL A 127 7.33 19.43 17.11
N THR A 128 8.63 19.15 17.11
CA THR A 128 9.66 20.04 17.64
C THR A 128 9.67 21.38 16.92
N ALA A 129 9.69 21.36 15.59
CA ALA A 129 9.78 22.56 14.76
C ALA A 129 8.55 23.48 14.89
N ASN A 130 7.37 22.91 15.16
CA ASN A 130 6.11 23.65 15.28
C ASN A 130 5.66 23.88 16.73
N GLY A 131 6.44 23.44 17.73
CA GLY A 131 6.11 23.60 19.15
C GLY A 131 4.78 22.95 19.54
N LEU A 132 4.46 21.78 18.98
CA LEU A 132 3.19 21.10 19.26
C LEU A 132 3.22 20.36 20.60
N ASP A 133 2.17 20.51 21.39
CA ASP A 133 1.94 19.74 22.61
C ASP A 133 1.25 18.40 22.29
N LEU A 134 2.04 17.42 21.81
CA LEU A 134 1.59 16.07 21.54
C LEU A 134 2.34 15.06 22.44
N PRO A 135 1.66 14.05 23.00
CA PRO A 135 2.28 13.08 23.90
C PRO A 135 3.41 12.32 23.20
N GLU A 136 4.47 12.00 23.93
CA GLU A 136 5.52 11.09 23.44
C GLU A 136 4.99 9.65 23.37
N GLU A 137 5.52 8.86 22.45
CA GLU A 137 5.16 7.46 22.23
C GLU A 137 6.42 6.64 21.86
N PRO A 138 7.41 6.53 22.77
CA PRO A 138 8.70 5.90 22.49
C PRO A 138 8.59 4.41 22.12
N GLU A 139 7.54 3.74 22.59
CA GLU A 139 7.25 2.34 22.26
C GLU A 139 6.96 2.12 20.77
N ALA A 140 6.51 3.14 20.04
CA ALA A 140 6.28 3.05 18.60
C ALA A 140 7.58 2.86 17.81
N HIS A 141 8.72 3.28 18.37
CA HIS A 141 10.04 3.12 17.76
C HIS A 141 10.66 1.73 17.97
N VAL A 142 10.04 0.89 18.81
CA VAL A 142 10.58 -0.44 19.15
C VAL A 142 10.19 -1.47 18.09
N ILE A 143 11.18 -1.99 17.37
CA ILE A 143 11.00 -3.09 16.42
C ILE A 143 11.06 -4.44 17.14
N ARG A 144 10.09 -5.32 16.84
CA ARG A 144 10.02 -6.67 17.42
C ARG A 144 11.12 -7.60 16.89
N PRO A 145 11.51 -8.63 17.67
CA PRO A 145 12.44 -9.66 17.20
C PRO A 145 11.97 -10.34 15.91
N GLU A 146 12.91 -10.74 15.06
CA GLU A 146 12.59 -11.42 13.82
C GLU A 146 12.06 -12.84 14.07
N PRO A 147 10.87 -13.21 13.55
CA PRO A 147 10.38 -14.57 13.62
C PRO A 147 11.22 -15.52 12.76
N PRO A 148 11.22 -16.84 13.05
CA PRO A 148 12.00 -17.84 12.31
C PRO A 148 11.76 -17.84 10.79
N CYS A 149 10.56 -17.48 10.32
CA CYS A 149 10.26 -17.42 8.90
C CYS A 149 11.06 -16.34 8.14
N MET A 150 11.62 -15.33 8.82
CA MET A 150 12.48 -14.33 8.21
C MET A 150 13.93 -14.81 8.05
N THR A 151 14.41 -15.70 8.93
CA THR A 151 15.77 -16.26 8.84
C THR A 151 15.80 -17.57 8.04
N THR A 152 14.73 -18.37 8.13
CA THR A 152 14.57 -19.65 7.43
C THR A 152 13.26 -19.63 6.63
N PRO A 153 13.19 -18.87 5.52
CA PRO A 153 11.93 -18.70 4.78
C PRO A 153 11.54 -19.97 4.02
N THR A 154 10.22 -20.21 3.95
CA THR A 154 9.67 -21.22 3.06
C THR A 154 9.90 -20.79 1.60
N ARG A 155 10.59 -21.63 0.82
CA ARG A 155 10.92 -21.40 -0.59
C ARG A 155 9.93 -22.07 -1.55
N GLU A 156 9.34 -23.18 -1.10
CA GLU A 156 8.41 -24.00 -1.86
C GLU A 156 7.23 -24.41 -0.97
N LEU A 157 6.03 -24.32 -1.52
CA LEU A 157 4.79 -24.68 -0.81
C LEU A 157 3.93 -25.59 -1.68
N ASN A 158 3.94 -26.88 -1.37
CA ASN A 158 3.00 -27.83 -1.97
C ASN A 158 1.62 -27.66 -1.33
N LEU A 159 0.63 -27.24 -2.13
CA LEU A 159 -0.70 -26.91 -1.62
C LEU A 159 -1.42 -28.12 -1.04
N ALA A 160 -1.36 -29.27 -1.71
CA ALA A 160 -2.04 -30.49 -1.27
C ALA A 160 -1.42 -31.06 0.02
N GLN A 161 -0.09 -31.09 0.12
CA GLN A 161 0.61 -31.56 1.33
C GLN A 161 0.33 -30.68 2.54
N ARG A 162 0.05 -29.39 2.32
CA ARG A 162 -0.33 -28.43 3.37
C ARG A 162 -1.84 -28.31 3.57
N GLY A 163 -2.65 -29.13 2.88
CA GLY A 163 -4.11 -29.09 2.99
C GLY A 163 -4.74 -27.77 2.53
N ILE A 164 -4.05 -26.99 1.71
CA ILE A 164 -4.54 -25.70 1.20
C ILE A 164 -5.54 -25.96 0.07
N THR A 165 -6.80 -25.60 0.31
CA THR A 165 -7.90 -25.77 -0.65
C THR A 165 -8.43 -24.46 -1.22
N THR A 166 -8.01 -23.33 -0.65
CA THR A 166 -8.52 -21.99 -1.01
C THR A 166 -7.36 -21.02 -1.21
N VAL A 167 -7.39 -20.28 -2.32
CA VAL A 167 -6.46 -19.18 -2.61
C VAL A 167 -7.26 -17.89 -2.71
N ILE A 168 -6.85 -16.87 -1.96
CA ILE A 168 -7.45 -15.52 -2.03
C ILE A 168 -6.44 -14.59 -2.71
N TRP A 169 -6.79 -14.15 -3.92
CA TRP A 169 -6.02 -13.20 -4.72
C TRP A 169 -6.33 -11.77 -4.27
N ALA A 170 -5.50 -11.27 -3.35
CA ALA A 170 -5.55 -9.89 -2.85
C ALA A 170 -4.39 -9.07 -3.44
N THR A 171 -4.23 -9.12 -4.77
CA THR A 171 -3.08 -8.59 -5.53
C THR A 171 -3.39 -7.28 -6.26
N GLY A 172 -4.46 -6.58 -5.88
CA GLY A 172 -4.87 -5.33 -6.52
C GLY A 172 -5.70 -5.55 -7.79
N TYR A 173 -5.74 -4.51 -8.62
CA TYR A 173 -6.48 -4.47 -9.88
C TYR A 173 -5.68 -3.69 -10.92
N VAL A 174 -6.07 -3.83 -12.18
CA VAL A 174 -5.60 -3.00 -13.28
C VAL A 174 -6.75 -2.13 -13.79
N GLN A 175 -6.41 -1.01 -14.42
CA GLN A 175 -7.40 -0.14 -15.05
C GLN A 175 -7.63 -0.63 -16.48
N ASP A 176 -8.90 -0.84 -16.85
CA ASP A 176 -9.28 -1.23 -18.21
C ASP A 176 -10.11 -0.11 -18.85
N PHE A 177 -9.51 0.52 -19.86
CA PHE A 177 -10.14 1.57 -20.65
C PHE A 177 -10.57 1.09 -22.05
N SER A 178 -10.57 -0.22 -22.32
CA SER A 178 -10.90 -0.79 -23.63
C SER A 178 -12.30 -0.42 -24.13
N TRP A 179 -13.21 -0.02 -23.25
CA TRP A 179 -14.55 0.46 -23.58
C TRP A 179 -14.56 1.88 -24.17
N LEU A 180 -13.56 2.72 -23.88
CA LEU A 180 -13.46 4.09 -24.38
C LEU A 180 -12.71 4.11 -25.72
N LYS A 181 -13.42 4.40 -26.81
CA LYS A 181 -12.88 4.35 -28.19
C LYS A 181 -12.38 5.72 -28.63
N VAL A 182 -11.22 6.11 -28.12
CA VAL A 182 -10.57 7.42 -28.39
C VAL A 182 -9.06 7.26 -28.53
N ASP A 183 -8.39 8.21 -29.19
CA ASP A 183 -6.93 8.24 -29.33
C ASP A 183 -6.24 8.87 -28.10
N ALA A 184 -6.47 8.29 -26.92
CA ALA A 184 -6.02 8.84 -25.64
C ALA A 184 -5.07 7.92 -24.85
N PHE A 185 -4.63 6.79 -25.42
CA PHE A 185 -3.91 5.74 -24.70
C PHE A 185 -2.55 5.43 -25.33
N ASP A 186 -1.61 4.94 -24.52
CA ASP A 186 -0.36 4.37 -25.03
C ASP A 186 -0.52 2.90 -25.47
N ASP A 187 0.57 2.29 -25.96
CA ASP A 187 0.59 0.90 -26.42
C ASP A 187 0.24 -0.12 -25.31
N ASN A 188 0.27 0.29 -24.03
CA ASN A 188 -0.09 -0.51 -22.87
C ASN A 188 -1.53 -0.23 -22.38
N GLY A 189 -2.29 0.60 -23.10
CA GLY A 189 -3.64 1.00 -22.71
C GLY A 189 -3.69 2.02 -21.56
N LYS A 190 -2.55 2.62 -21.18
CA LYS A 190 -2.52 3.65 -20.14
C LYS A 190 -2.92 5.01 -20.71
N PRO A 191 -3.78 5.77 -20.02
CA PRO A 191 -4.14 7.13 -20.41
C PRO A 191 -2.92 8.05 -20.61
N GLN A 192 -2.82 8.68 -21.79
CA GLN A 192 -1.89 9.79 -22.03
C GLN A 192 -2.54 11.09 -21.59
N HIS A 193 -2.03 11.68 -20.51
CA HIS A 193 -2.58 12.92 -19.96
C HIS A 193 -1.50 13.79 -19.31
N ASP A 194 -1.81 15.08 -19.15
CA ASP A 194 -1.14 15.97 -18.19
C ASP A 194 -2.13 16.28 -17.06
N ARG A 195 -1.84 15.80 -15.84
CA ARG A 195 -2.69 15.96 -14.65
C ARG A 195 -4.18 15.64 -14.89
N GLY A 196 -4.45 14.63 -15.71
CA GLY A 196 -5.81 14.18 -16.05
C GLY A 196 -6.40 14.83 -17.30
N VAL A 197 -5.78 15.86 -17.88
CA VAL A 197 -6.20 16.40 -19.18
C VAL A 197 -5.62 15.52 -20.28
N SER A 198 -6.47 14.85 -21.06
CA SER A 198 -6.03 13.98 -22.14
C SER A 198 -5.39 14.77 -23.29
N ARG A 199 -4.59 14.08 -24.12
CA ARG A 199 -4.21 14.57 -25.44
C ARG A 199 -5.40 14.64 -26.41
N GLU A 200 -6.35 13.72 -26.28
CA GLU A 200 -7.60 13.75 -27.05
C GLU A 200 -8.49 14.87 -26.51
N GLU A 201 -8.98 15.72 -27.40
CA GLU A 201 -9.83 16.84 -27.01
C GLU A 201 -11.17 16.38 -26.41
N GLY A 202 -11.57 17.00 -25.29
CA GLY A 202 -12.83 16.69 -24.61
C GLY A 202 -12.76 15.47 -23.68
N ILE A 203 -11.62 14.78 -23.59
CA ILE A 203 -11.41 13.64 -22.69
C ILE A 203 -10.59 14.04 -21.46
N TYR A 204 -11.07 13.62 -20.29
CA TYR A 204 -10.44 13.91 -19.00
C TYR A 204 -10.46 12.67 -18.10
N PHE A 205 -9.41 12.48 -17.30
CA PHE A 205 -9.23 11.38 -16.38
C PHE A 205 -9.10 11.91 -14.95
N LEU A 206 -9.92 11.39 -14.04
CA LEU A 206 -9.92 11.73 -12.62
C LEU A 206 -9.75 10.47 -11.78
N GLY A 207 -9.09 10.60 -10.62
CA GLY A 207 -8.90 9.50 -9.67
C GLY A 207 -7.80 8.50 -10.04
N LEU A 208 -7.03 8.78 -11.10
CA LEU A 208 -5.82 7.99 -11.39
C LEU A 208 -4.75 8.24 -10.31
N PRO A 209 -3.88 7.26 -10.02
CA PRO A 209 -2.72 7.48 -9.19
C PRO A 209 -1.83 8.58 -9.77
N TRP A 210 -1.26 9.43 -8.91
CA TRP A 210 -0.23 10.39 -9.28
C TRP A 210 -0.59 11.33 -10.45
N LEU A 211 -1.83 11.87 -10.47
CA LEU A 211 -2.20 12.93 -11.41
C LEU A 211 -1.40 14.20 -11.08
N SER A 212 -1.86 15.01 -10.12
CA SER A 212 -1.10 16.17 -9.66
C SER A 212 -0.23 15.89 -8.43
N MET A 213 -0.52 14.81 -7.70
CA MET A 213 0.15 14.46 -6.45
C MET A 213 -0.09 13.00 -6.02
N ARG A 214 0.61 12.53 -4.98
CA ARG A 214 0.40 11.21 -4.36
C ARG A 214 -1.06 10.96 -3.99
N GLY A 215 -1.75 11.99 -3.49
CA GLY A 215 -3.14 11.95 -3.03
C GLY A 215 -4.20 11.80 -4.12
N SER A 216 -3.85 11.85 -5.41
CA SER A 216 -4.81 11.93 -6.53
C SER A 216 -5.85 10.80 -6.59
N SER A 217 -5.45 9.57 -6.23
CA SER A 217 -6.35 8.40 -6.22
C SER A 217 -7.00 8.13 -4.86
N PHE A 218 -6.80 9.01 -3.88
CA PHE A 218 -7.35 8.86 -2.53
C PHE A 218 -8.48 9.85 -2.30
N ILE A 219 -9.49 9.46 -1.51
CA ILE A 219 -10.59 10.34 -1.08
C ILE A 219 -10.05 11.64 -0.47
N TRP A 220 -8.91 11.57 0.21
CA TRP A 220 -8.22 12.73 0.80
C TRP A 220 -7.84 13.81 -0.24
N GLY A 221 -7.32 13.42 -1.40
CA GLY A 221 -6.66 14.34 -2.34
C GLY A 221 -7.37 14.55 -3.67
N VAL A 222 -8.27 13.65 -4.07
CA VAL A 222 -8.91 13.68 -5.40
C VAL A 222 -9.64 14.99 -5.72
N TRP A 223 -10.08 15.73 -4.70
CA TRP A 223 -10.79 17.00 -4.88
C TRP A 223 -9.94 18.10 -5.53
N GLU A 224 -8.61 18.08 -5.33
CA GLU A 224 -7.72 19.06 -5.97
C GLU A 224 -7.66 18.85 -7.48
N ASP A 225 -7.57 17.59 -7.91
CA ASP A 225 -7.61 17.22 -9.34
C ASP A 225 -8.99 17.50 -9.92
N ALA A 226 -10.06 17.18 -9.19
CA ALA A 226 -11.43 17.46 -9.63
C ALA A 226 -11.64 18.96 -9.86
N ARG A 227 -11.16 19.82 -8.95
CA ARG A 227 -11.20 21.27 -9.10
C ARG A 227 -10.42 21.74 -10.31
N TYR A 228 -9.18 21.25 -10.47
CA TYR A 228 -8.33 21.60 -11.62
C TYR A 228 -8.99 21.24 -12.96
N LEU A 229 -9.54 20.03 -13.08
CA LEU A 229 -10.20 19.59 -14.31
C LEU A 229 -11.49 20.38 -14.57
N ALA A 230 -12.28 20.66 -13.54
CA ALA A 230 -13.50 21.47 -13.67
C ALA A 230 -13.18 22.90 -14.17
N GLU A 231 -12.13 23.54 -13.62
CA GLU A 231 -11.65 24.85 -14.08
C GLU A 231 -11.20 24.79 -15.55
N HIS A 232 -10.47 23.74 -15.94
CA HIS A 232 -10.01 23.55 -17.32
C HIS A 232 -11.17 23.34 -18.30
N ILE A 233 -12.16 22.53 -17.95
CA ILE A 233 -13.37 22.29 -18.76
C ILE A 233 -14.15 23.59 -18.93
N ALA A 234 -14.40 24.33 -17.84
CA ALA A 234 -15.15 25.58 -17.88
C ALA A 234 -14.48 26.66 -18.75
N ALA A 235 -13.15 26.69 -18.79
CA ALA A 235 -12.40 27.63 -19.62
C ALA A 235 -12.53 27.34 -21.13
N ARG A 236 -12.72 26.07 -21.53
CA ARG A 236 -12.91 25.67 -22.94
C ARG A 236 -14.34 25.81 -23.45
N MET A 237 -15.32 25.96 -22.56
CA MET A 237 -16.72 26.16 -22.92
C MET A 237 -17.07 27.64 -23.23
N LYS A 238 -16.10 28.55 -23.10
CA LYS A 238 -16.22 29.97 -23.43
C LYS A 238 -15.70 30.23 -24.84
#